data_AF-A0A962R3I3-F1
#
_entry.id   AF-A0A962R3I3-F1
#
_cell.length_a   1.000
_cell.length_b   1.000
_cell.length_c   1.000
_cell.angle_alpha   90.00
_cell.angle_beta   90.00
_cell.angle_gamma   90.00
#
_symmetry.space_group_name_H-M   'P 1'
#
loop_
_entity.id
_entity.type
_entity.pdbx_description
1 polymer ?
#
loop_
_entity_poly.entity_id
_entity_poly.type
_entity_poly.pdbx_seq_one_letter_code
_entity_poly.pdbx_strand_id
1 'polypeptide(L)'
;SGAGTLRIDYKAGTMTAAGKTLKAGDVITIDGTTGQVLLGAVPMCQPELSGDFGTLMEWADEIRGLAVRANADTPEDAQTARDFGAQGIGLCRTEHMFFQEDRILAMREMILASNAAGRAAALAKLLPMQRGDFISLFRIMAGLPVTIRLLDPPLHEFLPSSEREIAQVAKAMNVEPDALVARIEELREFNPML
;
A
#
# COMPACT_ATOMS: atom_id res chain seq x y z
N SER A 1 -10.19 -0.78 -16.18
CA SER A 1 -9.35 -1.94 -16.56
C SER A 1 -9.69 -2.33 -17.99
N GLY A 2 -8.76 -2.93 -18.75
CA GLY A 2 -9.05 -3.42 -20.11
C GLY A 2 -8.27 -2.79 -21.27
N ALA A 3 -7.06 -2.28 -21.05
CA ALA A 3 -6.20 -1.75 -22.10
C ALA A 3 -5.55 -2.87 -22.97
N GLY A 4 -6.37 -3.68 -23.63
CA GLY A 4 -5.94 -4.87 -24.38
C GLY A 4 -5.08 -4.59 -25.63
N THR A 5 -4.98 -3.33 -26.04
CA THR A 5 -4.12 -2.88 -27.14
C THR A 5 -2.68 -2.57 -26.70
N LEU A 6 -2.40 -2.56 -25.39
CA LEU A 6 -1.06 -2.38 -24.86
C LEU A 6 -0.21 -3.64 -25.03
N ARG A 7 0.99 -3.47 -25.57
CA ARG A 7 2.03 -4.50 -25.60
C ARG A 7 3.18 -4.05 -24.72
N ILE A 8 3.49 -4.84 -23.69
CA ILE A 8 4.59 -4.56 -22.76
C ILE A 8 5.71 -5.55 -23.02
N ASP A 9 6.90 -5.03 -23.30
CA ASP A 9 8.14 -5.80 -23.34
C ASP A 9 8.95 -5.49 -22.06
N TYR A 10 8.84 -6.40 -21.09
CA TYR A 10 9.54 -6.30 -19.82
C TYR A 10 11.06 -6.38 -19.96
N LYS A 11 11.59 -7.11 -20.95
CA LYS A 11 13.04 -7.23 -21.15
C LYS A 11 13.63 -5.97 -21.75
N ALA A 12 12.93 -5.38 -22.72
CA ALA A 12 13.34 -4.12 -23.34
C ALA A 12 12.96 -2.89 -22.49
N GLY A 13 12.10 -3.06 -21.48
CA GLY A 13 11.56 -1.95 -20.69
C GLY A 13 10.73 -1.00 -21.53
N THR A 14 9.97 -1.52 -22.50
CA THR A 14 9.17 -0.71 -23.43
C THR A 14 7.69 -1.08 -23.42
N MET A 15 6.84 -0.11 -23.72
CA MET A 15 5.39 -0.26 -23.86
C MET A 15 4.97 0.31 -25.21
N THR A 16 4.27 -0.49 -26.02
CA THR A 16 3.72 -0.05 -27.30
C THR A 16 2.20 0.07 -27.22
N ALA A 17 1.67 1.22 -27.61
CA ALA A 17 0.25 1.53 -27.66
C ALA A 17 -0.06 2.33 -28.93
N ALA A 18 -1.08 1.96 -29.70
CA ALA A 18 -1.52 2.71 -30.89
C ALA A 18 -0.38 3.14 -31.85
N GLY A 19 0.63 2.27 -32.03
CA GLY A 19 1.79 2.53 -32.90
C GLY A 19 2.87 3.45 -32.31
N LYS A 20 2.74 3.86 -31.03
CA LYS A 20 3.75 4.59 -30.28
C LYS A 20 4.46 3.65 -29.31
N THR A 21 5.78 3.76 -29.23
CA THR A 21 6.60 3.01 -28.26
C THR A 21 7.14 3.98 -27.22
N LEU A 22 6.85 3.69 -25.96
CA LEU A 22 7.29 4.39 -24.77
C LEU A 22 8.34 3.54 -24.06
N LYS A 23 9.28 4.19 -23.40
CA LYS A 23 10.35 3.58 -22.61
C LYS A 23 10.11 3.86 -21.13
N ALA A 24 10.76 3.06 -20.28
CA ALA A 24 10.84 3.36 -18.86
C ALA A 24 11.35 4.79 -18.63
N GLY A 25 10.58 5.56 -17.85
CA GLY A 25 10.85 6.98 -17.57
C GLY A 25 10.04 7.97 -18.42
N ASP A 26 9.40 7.53 -19.50
CA ASP A 26 8.50 8.39 -20.27
C ASP A 26 7.22 8.68 -19.48
N VAL A 27 6.86 9.96 -19.41
CA VAL A 27 5.64 10.40 -18.69
C VAL A 27 4.41 10.19 -19.57
N ILE A 28 3.40 9.56 -18.98
CA ILE A 28 2.04 9.47 -19.53
C ILE A 28 1.04 9.99 -18.52
N THR A 29 -0.10 10.47 -19.01
CA THR A 29 -1.24 10.83 -18.18
C THR A 29 -2.39 9.88 -18.44
N ILE A 30 -3.08 9.44 -17.39
CA ILE A 30 -4.24 8.54 -17.49
C ILE A 30 -5.47 9.27 -16.97
N ASP A 31 -6.51 9.36 -17.79
CA ASP A 31 -7.84 9.81 -17.34
C ASP A 31 -8.66 8.57 -16.96
N GLY A 32 -8.85 8.37 -15.66
CA GLY A 32 -9.63 7.24 -15.13
C GLY A 32 -11.13 7.31 -15.41
N THR A 33 -11.67 8.49 -15.76
CA THR A 33 -13.10 8.69 -16.04
C THR A 33 -13.44 8.26 -17.46
N THR A 34 -12.64 8.68 -18.43
CA THR A 34 -12.84 8.34 -19.85
C THR A 34 -12.07 7.11 -20.30
N GLY A 35 -11.08 6.66 -19.49
CA GLY A 35 -10.18 5.56 -19.83
C GLY A 35 -9.10 5.93 -20.84
N GLN A 36 -8.87 7.23 -21.09
CA GLN A 36 -7.86 7.69 -22.04
C GLN A 36 -6.44 7.62 -21.47
N VAL A 37 -5.49 7.33 -22.36
CA VAL A 37 -4.05 7.41 -22.07
C VAL A 37 -3.46 8.47 -22.98
N LEU A 38 -2.93 9.53 -22.37
CA LEU A 38 -2.39 10.71 -23.02
C LEU A 38 -0.86 10.70 -22.91
N LEU A 39 -0.18 11.12 -23.98
CA LEU A 39 1.27 11.26 -23.99
C LEU A 39 1.70 12.52 -23.24
N GLY A 40 2.68 12.39 -22.34
CA GLY A 40 3.22 13.50 -21.57
C GLY A 40 2.44 13.81 -20.28
N ALA A 41 2.90 14.85 -19.60
CA ALA A 41 2.25 15.38 -18.39
C ALA A 41 1.15 16.38 -18.78
N VAL A 42 -0.06 16.18 -18.27
CA VAL A 42 -1.13 17.17 -18.30
C VAL A 42 -1.17 17.90 -16.94
N PRO A 43 -1.40 19.22 -16.90
CA PRO A 43 -1.58 19.94 -15.65
C PRO A 43 -2.71 19.33 -14.81
N MET A 44 -2.40 18.93 -13.57
CA MET A 44 -3.38 18.39 -12.64
C MET A 44 -4.04 19.54 -11.87
N CYS A 45 -5.36 19.46 -11.70
CA CYS A 45 -6.10 20.37 -10.85
C CYS A 45 -6.29 19.73 -9.47
N GLN A 46 -5.82 20.39 -8.42
CA GLN A 46 -6.21 20.04 -7.05
C GLN A 46 -7.69 20.40 -6.86
N PRO A 47 -8.55 19.45 -6.49
CA PRO A 47 -9.94 19.77 -6.18
C PRO A 47 -9.99 20.58 -4.89
N GLU A 48 -10.54 21.80 -4.96
CA GLU A 48 -10.75 22.66 -3.80
C GLU A 48 -12.19 22.52 -3.30
N LEU A 49 -12.35 22.40 -1.98
CA LEU A 49 -13.64 22.48 -1.30
C LEU A 49 -14.08 23.95 -1.16
N SER A 50 -14.34 24.62 -2.28
CA SER A 50 -14.68 26.05 -2.29
C SER A 50 -15.95 26.36 -3.09
N GLY A 51 -16.51 27.55 -2.83
CA GLY A 51 -17.70 28.06 -3.50
C GLY A 51 -18.96 27.22 -3.25
N ASP A 52 -19.70 26.96 -4.33
CA ASP A 52 -20.97 26.23 -4.28
C ASP A 52 -20.82 24.81 -3.73
N PHE A 53 -19.68 24.16 -3.97
CA PHE A 53 -19.42 22.81 -3.47
C PHE A 53 -19.32 22.78 -1.95
N GLY A 54 -18.60 23.73 -1.34
CA GLY A 54 -18.49 23.85 0.11
C GLY A 54 -19.85 24.07 0.77
N THR A 55 -20.65 24.98 0.19
CA THR A 55 -22.02 25.25 0.68
C THR A 55 -22.91 24.00 0.63
N LEU A 56 -22.82 23.22 -0.46
CA LEU A 56 -23.55 21.96 -0.58
C LEU A 56 -23.09 20.92 0.45
N MET A 57 -21.78 20.83 0.72
CA MET A 57 -21.24 19.90 1.73
C MET A 57 -21.71 20.27 3.14
N GLU A 58 -21.77 21.57 3.48
CA GLU A 58 -22.33 22.04 4.75
C GLU A 58 -23.79 21.60 4.93
N TRP A 59 -24.64 21.81 3.91
CA TRP A 59 -26.03 21.33 3.97
C TRP A 59 -26.14 19.81 4.05
N ALA A 60 -25.26 19.09 3.35
CA ALA A 60 -25.21 17.63 3.42
C ALA A 60 -24.82 17.15 4.83
N ASP A 61 -23.86 17.82 5.46
CA ASP A 61 -23.41 17.52 6.82
C ASP A 61 -24.48 17.80 7.89
N GLU A 62 -25.32 18.82 7.71
CA GLU A 62 -26.43 19.13 8.62
C GLU A 62 -27.55 18.07 8.58
N ILE A 63 -27.82 17.50 7.40
CA ILE A 63 -28.96 16.60 7.19
C ILE A 63 -28.58 15.14 7.46
N ARG A 64 -27.32 14.75 7.24
CA ARG A 64 -26.93 13.33 7.31
C ARG A 64 -27.05 12.78 8.73
N GLY A 65 -27.57 11.55 8.83
CA GLY A 65 -27.57 10.79 10.08
C GLY A 65 -26.33 9.89 10.27
N LEU A 66 -25.59 9.58 9.20
CA LEU A 66 -24.43 8.70 9.24
C LEU A 66 -23.14 9.50 9.37
N ALA A 67 -22.24 9.01 10.23
CA ALA A 67 -20.87 9.52 10.29
C ALA A 67 -20.07 9.06 9.06
N VAL A 68 -19.23 9.93 8.51
CA VAL A 68 -18.33 9.61 7.39
C VAL A 68 -16.91 9.57 7.90
N ARG A 69 -16.29 8.38 7.84
CA ARG A 69 -14.90 8.14 8.23
C ARG A 69 -14.12 7.65 7.03
N ALA A 70 -12.82 7.89 7.01
CA ALA A 70 -11.95 7.50 5.90
C ALA A 70 -11.33 6.12 6.11
N ASN A 71 -10.98 5.48 5.01
CA ASN A 71 -9.98 4.41 5.00
C ASN A 71 -8.64 5.10 4.71
N ALA A 72 -7.71 5.05 5.65
CA ALA A 72 -6.44 5.76 5.55
C ALA A 72 -5.34 4.98 6.27
N ASP A 73 -4.27 4.69 5.54
CA ASP A 73 -3.18 3.83 6.00
C ASP A 73 -1.87 4.61 6.17
N THR A 74 -1.73 5.75 5.48
CA THR A 74 -0.57 6.63 5.54
C THR A 74 -0.89 7.98 6.20
N PRO A 75 0.11 8.70 6.73
CA PRO A 75 -0.07 10.07 7.20
C PRO A 75 -0.67 11.00 6.14
N GLU A 76 -0.25 10.87 4.88
CA GLU A 76 -0.73 11.69 3.77
C GLU A 76 -2.21 11.43 3.49
N ASP A 77 -2.64 10.16 3.50
CA ASP A 77 -4.06 9.79 3.34
C ASP A 77 -4.90 10.32 4.51
N ALA A 78 -4.38 10.20 5.73
CA ALA A 78 -5.06 10.68 6.92
C ALA A 78 -5.21 12.21 6.90
N GLN A 79 -4.16 12.94 6.49
CA GLN A 79 -4.22 14.40 6.39
C GLN A 79 -5.23 14.82 5.34
N THR A 80 -5.15 14.22 4.14
CA THR A 80 -6.10 14.45 3.05
C THR A 80 -7.53 14.19 3.53
N ALA A 81 -7.79 13.03 4.13
CA ALA A 81 -9.10 12.69 4.67
C ALA A 81 -9.62 13.74 5.67
N ARG A 82 -8.76 14.22 6.57
CA ARG A 82 -9.11 15.26 7.53
C ARG A 82 -9.43 16.59 6.87
N ASP A 83 -8.65 16.99 5.86
CA ASP A 83 -8.86 18.22 5.09
C ASP A 83 -10.19 18.15 4.32
N PHE A 84 -10.62 16.95 3.93
CA PHE A 84 -11.93 16.68 3.32
C PHE A 84 -13.09 16.50 4.33
N GLY A 85 -12.85 16.74 5.63
CA GLY A 85 -13.90 16.70 6.65
C GLY A 85 -14.22 15.31 7.21
N ALA A 86 -13.37 14.30 6.98
CA ALA A 86 -13.57 12.98 7.54
C ALA A 86 -13.61 13.01 9.08
N GLN A 87 -14.58 12.33 9.67
CA GLN A 87 -14.83 12.29 11.11
C GLN A 87 -14.00 11.20 11.82
N GLY A 88 -12.77 10.98 11.33
CA GLY A 88 -11.83 9.97 11.80
C GLY A 88 -11.55 8.88 10.76
N ILE A 89 -10.78 7.88 11.16
CA ILE A 89 -10.36 6.76 10.30
C ILE A 89 -11.19 5.53 10.67
N GLY A 90 -12.04 5.05 9.75
CA GLY A 90 -12.90 3.90 9.94
C GLY A 90 -12.17 2.56 9.76
N LEU A 91 -11.10 2.57 8.97
CA LEU A 91 -10.24 1.41 8.73
C LEU A 91 -8.83 1.89 8.39
N CYS A 92 -7.87 1.57 9.25
CA CYS A 92 -6.43 1.62 8.97
C CYS A 92 -5.92 0.19 8.85
N ARG A 93 -5.40 -0.15 7.67
CA ARG A 93 -4.86 -1.46 7.30
C ARG A 93 -3.37 -1.50 7.64
N THR A 94 -3.03 -2.26 8.69
CA THR A 94 -1.62 -2.33 9.12
C THR A 94 -0.71 -2.99 8.10
N GLU A 95 -1.27 -3.84 7.24
CA GLU A 95 -0.57 -4.53 6.16
C GLU A 95 0.19 -3.58 5.23
N HIS A 96 -0.48 -2.49 4.85
CA HIS A 96 0.05 -1.52 3.90
C HIS A 96 1.27 -0.78 4.46
N MET A 97 1.39 -0.73 5.78
CA MET A 97 2.49 -0.08 6.50
C MET A 97 3.79 -0.91 6.43
N PHE A 98 3.75 -2.15 5.92
CA PHE A 98 4.90 -3.06 5.87
C PHE A 98 5.50 -3.26 4.47
N PHE A 99 4.89 -2.72 3.41
CA PHE A 99 5.38 -2.91 2.03
C PHE A 99 6.58 -2.04 1.64
N GLN A 100 7.02 -1.11 2.49
CA GLN A 100 8.24 -0.31 2.25
C GLN A 100 9.49 -1.21 2.32
N GLU A 101 10.53 -0.91 1.52
CA GLU A 101 11.71 -1.78 1.32
C GLU A 101 12.45 -2.19 2.60
N ASP A 102 12.50 -1.32 3.60
CA ASP A 102 13.14 -1.58 4.89
C ASP A 102 12.26 -2.44 5.82
N ARG A 103 10.94 -2.32 5.69
CA ARG A 103 9.95 -3.01 6.53
C ARG A 103 9.59 -4.39 6.00
N ILE A 104 9.55 -4.53 4.68
CA ILE A 104 9.25 -5.80 4.01
C ILE A 104 10.27 -6.87 4.38
N LEU A 105 11.55 -6.48 4.54
CA LEU A 105 12.59 -7.40 4.99
C LEU A 105 12.33 -7.89 6.42
N ALA A 106 12.05 -6.99 7.36
CA ALA A 106 11.75 -7.36 8.74
C ALA A 106 10.45 -8.21 8.85
N MET A 107 9.47 -7.94 7.99
CA MET A 107 8.25 -8.75 7.90
C MET A 107 8.54 -10.16 7.38
N ARG A 108 9.37 -10.28 6.32
CA ARG A 108 9.82 -11.57 5.78
C ARG A 108 10.59 -12.38 6.82
N GLU A 109 11.49 -11.74 7.57
CA GLU A 109 12.20 -12.38 8.68
C GLU A 109 11.22 -12.92 9.73
N MET A 110 10.16 -12.18 10.08
CA MET A 110 9.15 -12.61 11.04
C MET A 110 8.39 -13.85 10.56
N ILE A 111 7.96 -13.85 9.30
CA ILE A 111 7.19 -14.94 8.68
C ILE A 111 8.03 -16.22 8.58
N LEU A 112 9.28 -16.07 8.13
CA LEU A 112 10.15 -17.19 7.78
C LEU A 112 10.97 -17.69 8.98
N ALA A 113 10.90 -17.02 10.14
CA ALA A 113 11.58 -17.44 11.36
C ALA A 113 11.24 -18.89 11.76
N SER A 114 12.26 -19.71 11.98
CA SER A 114 12.15 -21.12 12.37
C SER A 114 11.78 -21.34 13.84
N ASN A 115 11.88 -20.29 14.68
CA ASN A 115 11.58 -20.37 16.10
C ASN A 115 11.04 -19.04 16.66
N ALA A 116 10.49 -19.10 17.87
CA ALA A 116 9.89 -17.95 18.54
C ALA A 116 10.89 -16.82 18.82
N ALA A 117 12.16 -17.14 19.08
CA ALA A 117 13.19 -16.14 19.36
C ALA A 117 13.53 -15.31 18.11
N GLY A 118 13.69 -15.96 16.95
CA GLY A 118 13.89 -15.28 15.66
C GLY A 118 12.69 -14.42 15.29
N ARG A 119 11.47 -14.92 15.53
CA ARG A 119 10.24 -14.15 15.31
C ARG A 119 10.16 -12.91 16.20
N ALA A 120 10.50 -13.04 17.49
CA ALA A 120 10.53 -11.93 18.42
C ALA A 120 11.57 -10.87 18.04
N ALA A 121 12.74 -11.28 17.55
CA ALA A 121 13.77 -10.35 17.06
C ALA A 121 13.29 -9.54 15.84
N ALA A 122 12.60 -10.18 14.90
CA ALA A 122 12.01 -9.49 13.74
C ALA A 122 10.88 -8.52 14.16
N LEU A 123 9.99 -8.95 15.07
CA LEU A 123 8.94 -8.09 15.63
C LEU A 123 9.52 -6.86 16.36
N ALA A 124 10.66 -7.01 17.04
CA ALA A 124 11.33 -5.89 17.70
C ALA A 124 11.83 -4.83 16.72
N LYS A 125 12.16 -5.21 15.47
CA LYS A 125 12.51 -4.28 14.39
C LYS A 125 11.29 -3.52 13.87
N LEU A 126 10.15 -4.22 13.71
CA LEU A 126 8.90 -3.64 13.20
C LEU A 126 8.23 -2.69 14.21
N LEU A 127 8.35 -2.98 15.50
CA LEU A 127 7.70 -2.21 16.57
C LEU A 127 7.97 -0.69 16.51
N PRO A 128 9.22 -0.18 16.43
CA PRO A 128 9.46 1.27 16.38
C PRO A 128 8.93 1.91 15.09
N MET A 129 8.97 1.19 13.97
CA MET A 129 8.48 1.66 12.67
C MET A 129 6.96 1.87 12.72
N GLN A 130 6.23 0.83 13.12
CA GLN A 130 4.77 0.86 13.23
C GLN A 130 4.29 1.86 14.30
N ARG A 131 5.02 1.97 15.42
CA ARG A 131 4.74 2.96 16.45
C ARG A 131 4.87 4.38 15.90
N GLY A 132 5.90 4.66 15.09
CA GLY A 132 6.10 5.96 14.46
C GLY A 132 4.91 6.38 13.62
N ASP A 133 4.42 5.46 12.79
CA ASP A 133 3.27 5.73 11.93
C ASP A 133 1.99 5.98 12.74
N PHE A 134 1.71 5.18 13.77
CA PHE A 134 0.54 5.39 14.62
C PHE A 134 0.60 6.71 15.37
N ILE A 135 1.78 7.12 15.84
CA ILE A 135 1.96 8.44 16.45
C ILE A 135 1.59 9.54 15.44
N SER A 136 2.03 9.43 14.19
CA SER A 136 1.68 10.37 13.13
C SER A 136 0.17 10.38 12.86
N LEU A 137 -0.45 9.22 12.70
CA LEU A 137 -1.89 9.08 12.48
C LEU A 137 -2.71 9.68 13.63
N PHE A 138 -2.35 9.39 14.89
CA PHE A 138 -3.05 9.94 16.05
C PHE A 138 -2.87 11.45 16.19
N ARG A 139 -1.70 12.00 15.82
CA ARG A 139 -1.50 13.44 15.78
C ARG A 139 -2.37 14.10 14.72
N ILE A 140 -2.39 13.54 13.51
CA ILE A 140 -3.19 14.06 12.39
C ILE A 140 -4.68 13.95 12.73
N MET A 141 -5.13 12.87 13.36
CA MET A 141 -6.53 12.65 13.74
C MET A 141 -6.83 13.05 15.18
N ALA A 142 -6.06 13.99 15.75
CA ALA A 142 -6.30 14.47 17.11
C ALA A 142 -7.76 14.91 17.32
N GLY A 143 -8.41 14.33 18.32
CA GLY A 143 -9.83 14.55 18.66
C GLY A 143 -10.82 13.65 17.91
N LEU A 144 -10.38 12.79 16.99
CA LEU A 144 -11.22 11.92 16.18
C LEU A 144 -10.88 10.43 16.37
N PRO A 145 -11.85 9.52 16.21
CA PRO A 145 -11.61 8.09 16.38
C PRO A 145 -10.79 7.50 15.22
N VAL A 146 -9.79 6.69 15.56
CA VAL A 146 -8.95 5.94 14.62
C VAL A 146 -9.12 4.45 14.88
N THR A 147 -9.72 3.74 13.91
CA THR A 147 -9.91 2.30 13.96
C THR A 147 -8.75 1.62 13.23
N ILE A 148 -7.96 0.83 13.97
CA ILE A 148 -6.83 0.08 13.43
C ILE A 148 -7.23 -1.39 13.31
N ARG A 149 -7.10 -1.95 12.11
CA ARG A 149 -7.24 -3.38 11.87
C ARG A 149 -5.88 -4.05 12.03
N LEU A 150 -5.84 -5.10 12.85
CA LEU A 150 -4.66 -5.95 12.98
C LEU A 150 -4.36 -6.66 11.66
N LEU A 151 -3.20 -7.31 11.61
CA LEU A 151 -2.72 -8.03 10.45
C LEU A 151 -3.74 -9.07 9.93
N ASP A 152 -4.29 -8.82 8.75
CA ASP A 152 -5.31 -9.59 8.03
C ASP A 152 -4.91 -10.16 6.63
N PRO A 153 -3.71 -9.95 6.06
CA PRO A 153 -3.38 -10.49 4.76
C PRO A 153 -2.91 -11.95 4.89
N PRO A 154 -3.16 -12.78 3.88
CA PRO A 154 -2.54 -14.07 3.78
C PRO A 154 -1.02 -13.91 3.61
N LEU A 155 -0.24 -14.62 4.43
CA LEU A 155 1.21 -14.40 4.60
C LEU A 155 2.01 -14.50 3.28
N HIS A 156 1.47 -15.21 2.29
CA HIS A 156 2.07 -15.38 0.97
C HIS A 156 2.28 -14.05 0.21
N GLU A 157 1.50 -13.00 0.49
CA GLU A 157 1.67 -11.67 -0.14
C GLU A 157 3.01 -11.00 0.25
N PHE A 158 3.59 -11.38 1.38
CA PHE A 158 4.88 -10.86 1.85
C PHE A 158 6.05 -11.75 1.44
N LEU A 159 5.79 -12.97 0.96
CA LEU A 159 6.85 -13.93 0.64
C LEU A 159 7.68 -13.45 -0.56
N PRO A 160 9.01 -13.63 -0.51
CA PRO A 160 9.87 -13.28 -1.63
C PRO A 160 9.58 -14.20 -2.82
N SER A 161 9.46 -13.61 -4.00
CA SER A 161 9.11 -14.34 -5.23
C SER A 161 10.28 -14.46 -6.21
N SER A 162 11.28 -13.58 -6.12
CA SER A 162 12.46 -13.59 -6.97
C SER A 162 13.67 -14.21 -6.25
N GLU A 163 14.55 -14.89 -7.00
CA GLU A 163 15.81 -15.44 -6.46
C GLU A 163 16.64 -14.38 -5.73
N ARG A 164 16.63 -13.14 -6.22
CA ARG A 164 17.31 -12.01 -5.60
C ARG A 164 16.74 -11.69 -4.21
N GLU A 165 15.43 -11.64 -4.07
CA GLU A 165 14.77 -11.38 -2.79
C GLU A 165 14.99 -12.54 -1.81
N ILE A 166 14.92 -13.79 -2.28
CA ILE A 166 15.22 -14.98 -1.49
C ILE A 166 16.66 -14.89 -0.95
N ALA A 167 17.63 -14.58 -1.81
CA ALA A 167 19.03 -14.42 -1.39
C ALA A 167 19.23 -13.28 -0.37
N GLN A 168 18.50 -12.17 -0.51
CA GLN A 168 18.55 -11.05 0.44
C GLN A 168 18.03 -11.47 1.83
N VAL A 169 16.89 -12.15 1.87
CA VAL A 169 16.27 -12.61 3.13
C VAL A 169 17.13 -13.71 3.77
N ALA A 170 17.62 -14.66 2.98
CA ALA A 170 18.51 -15.73 3.45
C ALA A 170 19.78 -15.15 4.11
N LYS A 171 20.39 -14.14 3.48
CA LYS A 171 21.53 -13.41 4.04
C LYS A 171 21.18 -12.67 5.32
N ALA A 172 20.03 -12.00 5.39
CA ALA A 172 19.60 -11.26 6.58
C ALA A 172 19.32 -12.19 7.77
N MET A 173 18.78 -13.37 7.52
CA MET A 173 18.47 -14.39 8.51
C MET A 173 19.64 -15.32 8.84
N ASN A 174 20.74 -15.25 8.09
CA ASN A 174 21.89 -16.16 8.17
C ASN A 174 21.47 -17.64 8.02
N VAL A 175 20.66 -17.92 7.00
CA VAL A 175 20.19 -19.27 6.64
C VAL A 175 20.53 -19.58 5.18
N GLU A 176 20.60 -20.86 4.84
CA GLU A 176 20.80 -21.29 3.46
C GLU A 176 19.56 -20.98 2.60
N PRO A 177 19.73 -20.47 1.36
CA PRO A 177 18.62 -20.17 0.45
C PRO A 177 17.66 -21.36 0.24
N ASP A 178 18.19 -22.57 0.14
CA ASP A 178 17.38 -23.78 -0.06
C ASP A 178 16.42 -24.06 1.10
N ALA A 179 16.86 -23.80 2.33
CA ALA A 179 16.01 -23.93 3.52
C ALA A 179 14.89 -22.87 3.51
N LEU A 180 15.17 -21.68 2.99
CA LEU A 180 14.19 -20.61 2.84
C LEU A 180 13.13 -20.96 1.79
N VAL A 181 13.56 -21.52 0.64
CA VAL A 181 12.66 -21.99 -0.43
C VAL A 181 11.72 -23.06 0.08
N ALA A 182 12.23 -24.05 0.82
CA ALA A 182 11.39 -25.08 1.44
C ALA A 182 10.31 -24.46 2.35
N ARG A 183 10.69 -23.46 3.15
CA ARG A 183 9.76 -22.76 4.05
C ARG A 183 8.72 -21.93 3.31
N ILE A 184 9.07 -21.32 2.18
CA ILE A 184 8.15 -20.56 1.33
C ILE A 184 7.08 -21.50 0.75
N GLU A 185 7.49 -22.68 0.25
CA GLU A 185 6.55 -23.67 -0.27
C GLU A 185 5.62 -24.25 0.80
N GLU A 186 6.09 -24.40 2.05
CA GLU A 186 5.23 -24.79 3.18
C GLU A 186 4.14 -23.77 3.51
N LEU A 187 4.42 -22.47 3.29
CA LEU A 187 3.48 -21.38 3.54
C LEU A 187 2.61 -21.06 2.32
N ARG A 188 2.80 -21.80 1.23
CA ARG A 188 2.07 -21.58 0.00
C ARG A 188 0.70 -22.23 0.08
N GLU A 189 -0.32 -21.39 0.07
CA GLU A 189 -1.72 -21.84 0.11
C GLU A 189 -2.30 -21.90 -1.31
N PHE A 190 -3.16 -22.89 -1.55
CA PHE A 190 -3.85 -23.01 -2.84
C PHE A 190 -4.97 -21.96 -3.00
N ASN A 191 -5.65 -21.62 -1.91
CA ASN A 191 -6.75 -20.64 -1.89
C ASN A 191 -6.48 -19.54 -0.84
N PRO A 192 -5.60 -18.58 -1.13
CA PRO A 192 -5.18 -17.58 -0.14
C PRO A 192 -6.27 -16.64 0.41
N MET A 193 -7.49 -16.65 -0.16
CA MET A 193 -8.62 -15.87 0.37
C MET A 193 -9.44 -16.62 1.44
N LEU A 194 -9.20 -17.92 1.64
CA LEU A 194 -9.99 -18.82 2.50
C LEU A 194 -9.11 -19.52 3.53
#